data_AF-A0AAU5FT02-F1
#
_entry.id   AF-A0AAU5FT02-F1
#
_cell.length_a   1.000
_cell.length_b   1.000
_cell.length_c   1.000
_cell.angle_alpha   90.00
_cell.angle_beta   90.00
_cell.angle_gamma   90.00
#
_symmetry.space_group_name_H-M   'P 1'
#
loop_
_entity.id
_entity.type
_entity.pdbx_description
1 polymer ?
#
loop_
_entity_poly.entity_id
_entity_poly.type
_entity_poly.pdbx_seq_one_letter_code
_entity_poly.pdbx_strand_id
1 'polypeptide(L)'
;MTQAWEADPSALFERRLGKSAQELGNSDGKDECPDIWQLSNGDIVVIGRDLTAEYAARLPNGVALGAGERLVVIPGNLLSAAKADIPDV
;
A
#
# COMPACT_ATOMS: atom_id res chain seq x y z
N MET A 1 -16.74 15.66 -18.06
CA MET A 1 -15.69 15.75 -17.04
C MET A 1 -15.26 14.33 -16.77
N THR A 2 -13.99 14.01 -17.03
CA THR A 2 -13.41 12.70 -16.69
C THR A 2 -13.53 12.51 -15.18
N GLN A 3 -14.29 11.50 -14.76
CA GLN A 3 -14.36 11.14 -13.34
C GLN A 3 -12.93 10.91 -12.85
N ALA A 4 -12.56 11.54 -11.74
CA ALA A 4 -11.33 11.18 -11.04
C ALA A 4 -11.39 9.67 -10.73
N TRP A 5 -10.25 8.98 -10.77
CA TRP A 5 -10.19 7.58 -10.39
C TRP A 5 -10.74 7.41 -8.96
N GLU A 6 -11.57 6.38 -8.74
CA GLU A 6 -12.10 5.99 -7.44
C GLU A 6 -11.84 4.48 -7.26
N ALA A 7 -11.43 4.08 -6.06
CA ALA A 7 -11.18 2.69 -5.75
C ALA A 7 -12.48 1.88 -5.85
N ASP A 8 -12.45 0.76 -6.58
CA ASP A 8 -13.60 -0.14 -6.69
C ASP A 8 -13.63 -1.12 -5.50
N PRO A 9 -14.60 -1.00 -4.56
CA PRO A 9 -14.68 -1.90 -3.41
C PRO A 9 -15.11 -3.33 -3.80
N SER A 10 -15.53 -3.56 -5.04
CA SER A 10 -15.92 -4.88 -5.53
C SER A 10 -14.74 -5.70 -6.09
N ALA A 11 -13.58 -5.08 -6.29
CA ALA A 11 -12.39 -5.74 -6.79
C ALA A 11 -11.83 -6.74 -5.78
N LEU A 12 -11.39 -7.89 -6.28
CA LEU A 12 -10.91 -9.01 -5.46
C LEU A 12 -9.38 -9.02 -5.40
N PHE A 13 -8.81 -9.56 -4.33
CA PHE A 13 -7.37 -9.83 -4.25
C PHE A 13 -6.98 -10.87 -5.31
N GLU A 14 -6.10 -10.49 -6.24
CA GLU A 14 -5.67 -11.37 -7.35
C GLU A 14 -4.31 -12.01 -7.05
N ARG A 15 -3.28 -11.18 -6.82
CA ARG A 15 -1.91 -11.67 -6.59
C ARG A 15 -1.13 -10.78 -5.64
N ARG A 16 -0.26 -11.39 -4.84
CA ARG A 16 0.71 -10.68 -4.01
C ARG A 16 1.86 -10.16 -4.88
N LEU A 17 2.33 -8.95 -4.58
CA LEU A 17 3.52 -8.38 -5.21
C LEU A 17 4.70 -8.52 -4.25
N GLY A 18 5.79 -9.14 -4.72
CA GLY A 18 6.98 -9.39 -3.93
C GLY A 18 6.83 -10.51 -2.91
N LYS A 19 7.59 -10.39 -1.82
CA LYS A 19 7.65 -11.37 -0.75
C LYS A 19 6.77 -10.99 0.42
N SER A 20 6.31 -11.99 1.15
CA SER A 20 5.57 -11.82 2.39
C SER A 20 6.41 -11.13 3.46
N ALA A 21 5.80 -10.37 4.37
CA ALA A 21 6.52 -9.81 5.52
C ALA A 21 7.29 -10.89 6.31
N GLN A 22 6.74 -12.10 6.41
CA GLN A 22 7.38 -13.22 7.08
C GLN A 22 8.67 -13.66 6.38
N GLU A 23 8.67 -13.74 5.05
CA GLU A 23 9.84 -14.09 4.25
C GLU A 23 10.94 -13.01 4.30
N LEU A 24 10.55 -11.77 4.61
CA LEU A 24 11.46 -10.64 4.78
C LEU A 24 11.90 -10.42 6.23
N GLY A 25 11.43 -11.23 7.18
CA GLY A 25 11.72 -11.05 8.61
C GLY A 25 11.05 -9.82 9.24
N ASN A 26 10.06 -9.23 8.58
CA ASN A 26 9.29 -8.07 9.06
C ASN A 26 8.05 -8.48 9.89
N SER A 27 7.95 -9.76 10.27
CA SER A 27 6.82 -10.30 11.03
C SER A 27 7.31 -10.85 12.37
N ASP A 28 6.71 -10.38 13.47
CA ASP A 28 6.95 -10.92 14.82
C ASP A 28 6.07 -12.16 15.12
N GLY A 29 5.48 -12.77 14.09
CA GLY A 29 4.51 -13.87 14.23
C GLY A 29 3.14 -13.45 14.76
N LYS A 30 2.92 -12.15 14.98
CA LYS A 30 1.60 -11.57 15.28
C LYS A 30 0.94 -11.09 13.99
N ASP A 31 -0.38 -11.26 13.94
CA ASP A 31 -1.33 -11.14 12.82
C ASP A 31 -1.24 -9.87 11.92
N GLU A 32 -0.38 -8.90 12.22
CA GLU A 32 -0.24 -7.64 11.49
C GLU A 32 1.02 -7.65 10.60
N CYS A 33 0.90 -8.28 9.43
CA CYS A 33 1.97 -8.31 8.43
C CYS A 33 1.71 -7.27 7.34
N PRO A 34 2.64 -6.33 7.09
CA PRO A 34 2.51 -5.41 5.96
C PRO A 34 2.63 -6.19 4.66
N ASP A 35 1.81 -5.86 3.66
CA ASP A 35 1.72 -6.63 2.43
C ASP A 35 1.30 -5.74 1.25
N ILE A 36 1.62 -6.16 0.02
CA ILE A 36 1.30 -5.45 -1.21
C ILE A 36 0.60 -6.43 -2.16
N TRP A 37 -0.58 -6.05 -2.65
CA TRP A 37 -1.39 -6.90 -3.52
C TRP A 37 -1.87 -6.13 -4.74
N GLN A 38 -1.98 -6.84 -5.86
CA GLN A 38 -2.76 -6.41 -7.01
C GLN A 38 -4.18 -6.97 -6.90
N LEU A 39 -5.16 -6.11 -7.20
CA LEU A 39 -6.56 -6.47 -7.29
C LEU A 39 -6.92 -6.94 -8.71
N SER A 40 -8.07 -7.59 -8.84
CA SER A 40 -8.58 -8.16 -10.10
C SER A 40 -8.86 -7.11 -11.18
N ASN A 41 -8.98 -5.84 -10.82
CA ASN A 41 -9.13 -4.72 -11.74
C ASN A 41 -7.79 -4.03 -12.08
N GLY A 42 -6.68 -4.51 -11.53
CA GLY A 42 -5.33 -3.96 -11.72
C GLY A 42 -4.90 -2.92 -10.68
N ASP A 43 -5.79 -2.48 -9.78
CA ASP A 43 -5.44 -1.55 -8.71
C ASP A 43 -4.51 -2.22 -7.67
N ILE A 44 -3.76 -1.41 -6.92
CA ILE A 44 -2.81 -1.89 -5.91
C ILE A 44 -3.30 -1.56 -4.50
N VAL A 45 -3.32 -2.56 -3.63
CA VAL A 45 -3.56 -2.42 -2.19
C VAL A 45 -2.25 -2.51 -1.44
N VAL A 46 -2.03 -1.55 -0.55
CA VAL A 46 -0.89 -1.51 0.37
C VAL A 46 -1.41 -1.62 1.80
N ILE A 47 -1.01 -2.68 2.49
CA ILE A 47 -1.34 -2.93 3.89
C ILE A 47 -0.12 -2.57 4.73
N GLY A 48 -0.30 -1.68 5.71
CA GLY A 48 0.77 -1.21 6.58
C GLY A 48 0.21 -0.50 7.82
N ARG A 49 1.07 0.28 8.48
CA ARG A 49 0.68 1.04 9.66
C ARG A 49 0.04 2.38 9.25
N ASP A 50 -1.23 2.60 9.60
CA ASP A 50 -1.85 3.93 9.50
C ASP A 50 -1.14 4.87 10.48
N LEU A 51 -0.47 5.90 9.96
CA LEU A 51 0.17 6.96 10.75
C LEU A 51 -0.35 8.34 10.31
N THR A 52 -1.58 8.39 9.80
CA THR A 52 -2.21 9.60 9.27
C THR A 52 -2.17 10.74 10.29
N ALA A 53 -2.54 10.48 11.56
CA ALA A 53 -2.57 11.52 12.58
C ALA A 53 -1.17 12.05 12.92
N GLU A 54 -0.18 11.15 13.02
CA GLU A 54 1.20 11.48 13.37
C GLU A 54 1.91 12.29 12.29
N TYR A 55 1.59 12.05 11.01
CA TYR A 55 2.20 12.76 9.88
C TYR A 55 1.39 13.95 9.38
N ALA A 56 0.11 14.10 9.74
CA ALA A 56 -0.75 15.19 9.26
C ALA A 56 -0.12 16.59 9.44
N ALA A 57 0.54 16.85 10.57
CA ALA A 57 1.19 18.14 10.85
C ALA A 57 2.58 18.31 10.21
N ARG A 58 3.12 17.25 9.58
CA ARG A 58 4.49 17.17 9.06
C ARG A 58 4.51 16.82 7.56
N LEU A 59 3.38 16.93 6.88
CA LEU A 59 3.30 16.67 5.46
C LEU A 59 4.23 17.64 4.70
N PRO A 60 5.00 17.14 3.72
CA PRO A 60 5.86 17.98 2.90
C PRO A 60 5.02 18.94 2.05
N ASN A 61 5.67 20.01 1.56
CA ASN A 61 5.01 20.99 0.72
C ASN A 61 4.43 20.32 -0.55
N GLY A 62 3.18 20.64 -0.89
CA GLY A 62 2.48 20.08 -2.05
C GLY A 62 1.81 18.72 -1.81
N VAL A 63 1.93 18.13 -0.61
CA VAL A 63 1.21 16.91 -0.24
C VAL A 63 0.04 17.25 0.66
N ALA A 64 -1.15 16.77 0.30
CA ALA A 64 -2.37 16.90 1.09
C ALA A 64 -3.08 15.55 1.16
N LEU A 65 -3.87 15.35 2.20
CA LEU A 65 -4.78 14.21 2.34
C LEU A 65 -6.21 14.72 2.22
N GLY A 66 -6.91 14.26 1.20
CA GLY A 66 -8.33 14.49 0.94
C GLY A 66 -9.24 13.66 1.83
N ALA A 67 -10.55 13.88 1.67
CA ALA A 67 -11.55 13.11 2.41
C ALA A 67 -11.51 11.63 1.98
N GLY A 68 -11.34 10.73 2.94
CA GLY A 68 -11.26 9.28 2.70
C GLY A 68 -9.85 8.75 2.44
N GLU A 69 -8.85 9.61 2.34
CA GLU A 69 -7.45 9.21 2.16
C GLU A 69 -6.76 8.94 3.50
N ARG A 70 -5.80 8.01 3.49
CA ARG A 70 -5.00 7.62 4.65
C ARG A 70 -3.53 7.55 4.27
N LEU A 71 -2.67 7.99 5.18
CA LEU A 71 -1.23 7.80 5.08
C LEU A 71 -0.85 6.49 5.78
N VAL A 72 -0.43 5.52 4.97
CA VAL A 72 -0.02 4.18 5.42
C VAL A 72 1.49 4.02 5.21
N VAL A 73 2.18 3.54 6.24
CA VAL A 73 3.63 3.28 6.21
C VAL A 73 3.90 1.78 6.14
N ILE A 74 4.79 1.39 5.21
CA ILE A 74 5.30 0.03 5.05
C ILE A 74 6.82 -0.02 5.20
N PRO A 75 7.41 -1.18 5.56
CA PRO A 75 8.85 -1.37 5.52
C PRO A 75 9.41 -1.19 4.10
N GLY A 76 10.51 -0.46 3.95
CA GLY A 76 11.09 -0.18 2.63
C GLY A 76 11.53 -1.44 1.87
N ASN A 77 12.02 -2.46 2.58
CA ASN A 77 12.38 -3.75 1.97
C ASN A 77 11.18 -4.51 1.38
N LEU A 78 9.96 -4.28 1.88
CA LEU A 78 8.74 -4.85 1.30
C LEU A 78 8.49 -4.28 -0.10
N LEU A 79 8.58 -2.96 -0.24
CA LEU A 79 8.45 -2.30 -1.54
C LEU A 79 9.57 -2.72 -2.50
N SER A 80 10.81 -2.79 -2.00
CA SER A 80 11.94 -3.27 -2.81
C SER A 80 11.75 -4.70 -3.31
N ALA A 81 11.19 -5.58 -2.47
CA ALA A 81 10.89 -6.96 -2.87
C ALA A 81 9.77 -7.03 -3.92
N ALA A 82 8.84 -6.08 -3.93
CA ALA A 82 7.76 -5.99 -4.91
C ALA A 82 8.22 -5.49 -6.30
N LYS A 83 9.40 -4.84 -6.42
CA LYS A 83 9.87 -4.27 -7.70
C LYS A 83 9.93 -5.29 -8.84
N ALA A 84 10.22 -6.56 -8.56
CA ALA A 84 10.27 -7.60 -9.59
C ALA A 84 8.90 -7.86 -10.25
N ASP A 85 7.81 -7.59 -9.53
CA ASP A 85 6.43 -7.79 -9.99
C ASP A 85 5.77 -6.50 -10.50
N ILE A 86 6.41 -5.35 -10.28
CA ILE A 86 5.95 -4.02 -10.71
C ILE A 86 6.56 -3.72 -12.09
N PRO A 87 5.73 -3.51 -13.14
CA PRO A 87 6.21 -3.20 -14.48
C PRO A 87 7.00 -1.87 -14.51
N ASP A 88 7.93 -1.74 -15.46
CA ASP A 88 8.78 -0.54 -15.63
C ASP A 88 8.15 0.52 -16.55
N VAL A 89 6.96 0.23 -17.08
CA VAL A 89 6.31 0.98 -18.16
C VAL A 89 5.30 2.01 -17.67
#